data_AF-A0A6L6PX26-F1
#
_entry.id   AF-A0A6L6PX26-F1
#
_cell.length_a   1.000
_cell.length_b   1.000
_cell.length_c   1.000
_cell.angle_alpha   90.00
_cell.angle_beta   90.00
_cell.angle_gamma   90.00
#
_symmetry.space_group_name_H-M   'P 1'
#
loop_
_entity.id
_entity.type
_entity.pdbx_description
1 polymer ?
#
loop_
_entity_poly.entity_id
_entity_poly.type
_entity_poly.pdbx_seq_one_letter_code
_entity_poly.pdbx_strand_id
1 'polypeptide(L)'
;MNKLIFTIMLAFSAASAAAQAPAPKCADPCVPQHLRHAPATPAPSGAALQQQAVAKLRQRFNEADLDASGALTEEEARKAGLGWVANHFADIDTAHRGKVTFDDVRSYIGKRRRQALGPSAPE
;
A
#
# COMPACT_ATOMS: atom_id res chain seq x y z
N MET A 1 -27.57 6.92 40.83
CA MET A 1 -28.85 7.11 40.11
C MET A 1 -28.48 7.69 38.76
N ASN A 2 -28.57 7.05 37.59
CA ASN A 2 -29.36 5.92 37.13
C ASN A 2 -28.54 4.98 36.24
N LYS A 3 -28.70 3.68 36.46
CA LYS A 3 -28.36 2.62 35.51
C LYS A 3 -29.50 2.56 34.48
N LEU A 4 -29.19 2.53 33.18
CA LEU A 4 -30.16 2.05 32.20
C LEU A 4 -29.50 1.04 31.26
N ILE A 5 -29.87 -0.20 31.53
CA ILE A 5 -29.63 -1.40 30.76
C ILE A 5 -30.55 -1.33 29.54
N PHE A 6 -30.02 -1.44 28.33
CA PHE A 6 -30.81 -1.77 27.15
C PHE A 6 -30.24 -3.01 26.49
N THR A 7 -30.74 -4.15 26.98
CA THR A 7 -30.62 -5.45 26.37
C THR A 7 -31.50 -5.46 25.12
N ILE A 8 -30.90 -5.48 23.93
CA ILE A 8 -31.59 -5.88 22.70
C ILE A 8 -31.00 -7.22 22.28
N MET A 9 -31.69 -8.27 22.73
CA MET A 9 -31.64 -9.59 22.16
C MET A 9 -32.41 -9.54 20.83
N LEU A 10 -31.76 -9.81 19.70
CA LEU A 10 -32.47 -10.22 18.50
C LEU A 10 -31.66 -11.26 17.72
N ALA A 11 -32.38 -12.29 17.30
CA ALA A 11 -31.90 -13.61 16.93
C ALA A 11 -30.95 -13.61 15.73
N PHE A 12 -29.82 -14.31 15.88
CA PHE A 12 -29.01 -14.70 14.74
C PHE A 12 -29.64 -15.94 14.09
N SER A 13 -30.04 -15.74 12.84
CA SER A 13 -30.80 -16.64 12.00
C SER A 13 -30.15 -18.01 11.78
N ALA A 14 -31.02 -19.03 11.83
CA ALA A 14 -31.00 -20.32 11.16
C ALA A 14 -29.66 -20.83 10.60
N ALA A 15 -29.13 -21.86 11.26
CA ALA A 15 -28.22 -22.82 10.68
C ALA A 15 -28.85 -23.44 9.42
N SER A 16 -28.36 -23.03 8.24
CA SER A 16 -28.63 -23.74 7.00
C SER A 16 -27.63 -24.88 6.87
N ALA A 17 -28.06 -26.08 7.27
CA ALA A 17 -27.44 -27.32 6.88
C ALA A 17 -27.69 -27.55 5.38
N ALA A 18 -26.75 -27.15 4.53
CA ALA A 18 -26.68 -27.62 3.16
C ALA A 18 -25.64 -28.74 3.09
N ALA A 19 -26.12 -29.93 2.78
CA ALA A 19 -25.36 -31.15 2.58
C ALA A 19 -24.08 -30.92 1.76
N GLN A 20 -22.94 -31.31 2.34
CA GLN A 20 -21.69 -31.44 1.61
C GLN A 20 -21.82 -32.65 0.68
N ALA A 21 -22.15 -32.39 -0.59
CA ALA A 21 -22.02 -33.38 -1.64
C ALA A 21 -20.53 -33.68 -1.87
N PRO A 22 -20.14 -34.95 -2.09
CA PRO A 22 -18.74 -35.30 -2.31
C PRO A 22 -18.22 -34.66 -3.60
N ALA A 23 -17.10 -33.95 -3.49
CA ALA A 23 -16.43 -33.31 -4.63
C ALA A 23 -15.92 -34.37 -5.63
N PRO A 24 -16.17 -34.22 -6.94
CA PRO A 24 -15.48 -35.02 -7.94
C PRO A 24 -14.00 -34.59 -8.00
N LYS A 25 -13.12 -35.58 -8.04
CA LYS A 25 -11.67 -35.43 -8.20
C LYS A 25 -11.36 -34.91 -9.60
N CYS A 26 -11.39 -33.59 -9.80
CA CYS A 26 -10.81 -32.97 -11.00
C CYS A 26 -9.38 -32.55 -10.68
N ALA A 27 -8.42 -33.29 -11.23
CA ALA A 27 -7.01 -32.94 -11.23
C ALA A 27 -6.74 -31.88 -12.32
N ASP A 28 -7.21 -30.65 -12.09
CA ASP A 28 -6.82 -29.39 -12.75
C ASP A 28 -7.65 -28.26 -12.09
N PRO A 29 -7.18 -27.00 -12.00
CA PRO A 29 -7.95 -25.93 -11.35
C PRO A 29 -9.18 -25.57 -12.21
N CYS A 30 -10.28 -26.27 -11.99
CA CYS A 30 -11.56 -25.99 -12.62
C CYS A 30 -12.09 -24.64 -12.11
N VAL A 31 -12.02 -23.61 -12.96
CA VAL A 31 -12.71 -22.34 -12.71
C VAL A 31 -14.23 -22.60 -12.79
N PRO A 32 -15.00 -22.29 -11.72
CA PRO A 32 -16.45 -22.44 -11.70
C PRO A 32 -17.11 -21.74 -12.90
N GLN A 33 -18.10 -22.38 -13.52
CA GLN A 33 -18.72 -21.90 -14.77
C GLN A 33 -19.26 -20.45 -14.67
N HIS A 34 -19.74 -20.06 -13.50
CA HIS A 34 -20.25 -18.71 -13.25
C HIS A 34 -19.16 -17.62 -13.22
N LEU A 35 -17.89 -17.98 -13.03
CA LEU A 35 -16.76 -17.04 -13.07
C LEU A 35 -16.14 -16.90 -14.47
N ARG A 36 -16.52 -17.75 -15.43
CA ARG A 36 -15.95 -17.74 -16.79
C ARG A 36 -16.45 -16.60 -17.65
N HIS A 37 -17.60 -16.02 -17.30
CA HIS A 37 -18.23 -14.91 -18.03
C HIS A 37 -18.22 -13.60 -17.23
N ALA A 38 -17.46 -13.54 -16.13
CA ALA A 38 -17.25 -12.28 -15.45
C ALA A 38 -16.55 -11.31 -16.41
N PRO A 39 -17.06 -10.08 -16.60
CA PRO A 39 -16.35 -9.09 -17.39
C PRO A 39 -14.98 -8.88 -16.75
N ALA A 40 -13.93 -9.08 -17.53
CA ALA A 40 -12.57 -8.83 -17.08
C ALA A 40 -12.44 -7.33 -16.80
N THR A 41 -12.44 -6.94 -15.52
CA THR A 41 -12.03 -5.59 -15.15
C THR A 41 -10.61 -5.39 -15.66
N PRO A 42 -10.33 -4.39 -16.52
CA PRO A 42 -8.98 -4.20 -17.02
C PRO A 42 -8.05 -3.97 -15.84
N ALA A 43 -6.98 -4.75 -15.76
CA ALA A 43 -5.96 -4.56 -14.74
C ALA A 43 -5.38 -3.14 -14.86
N PRO A 44 -5.10 -2.45 -13.74
CA PRO A 44 -4.53 -1.11 -13.78
C PRO A 44 -3.20 -1.14 -14.54
N SER A 45 -3.02 -0.17 -15.44
CA SER A 45 -1.77 -0.03 -16.19
C SER A 45 -0.60 0.28 -15.24
N GLY A 46 0.64 -0.02 -15.68
CA GLY A 46 1.83 0.29 -14.88
C GLY A 46 1.94 1.78 -14.49
N ALA A 47 1.46 2.69 -15.35
CA ALA A 47 1.42 4.11 -15.06
C ALA A 47 0.42 4.45 -13.94
N ALA A 48 -0.77 3.85 -13.95
CA ALA A 48 -1.77 4.06 -12.89
C ALA A 48 -1.27 3.56 -11.53
N LEU A 49 -0.60 2.40 -11.50
CA LEU A 49 0.02 1.86 -10.28
C LEU A 49 1.11 2.79 -9.73
N GLN A 50 1.95 3.37 -10.59
CA GLN A 50 2.97 4.33 -10.17
C GLN A 50 2.36 5.59 -9.57
N GLN A 51 1.31 6.15 -10.19
CA GLN A 51 0.62 7.33 -9.66
C GLN A 51 0.02 7.05 -8.28
N GLN A 52 -0.62 5.90 -8.11
CA GLN A 52 -1.17 5.50 -6.82
C GLN A 52 -0.09 5.32 -5.75
N ALA A 53 1.06 4.74 -6.10
CA ALA A 53 2.20 4.60 -5.20
C ALA A 53 2.75 5.97 -4.76
N VAL A 54 2.89 6.92 -5.69
CA VAL A 54 3.34 8.29 -5.40
C VAL A 54 2.33 9.01 -4.50
N ALA A 55 1.03 8.90 -4.78
CA ALA A 55 -0.01 9.51 -3.97
C ALA A 55 0.01 8.98 -2.52
N LYS A 56 0.12 7.66 -2.35
CA LYS A 56 0.22 7.03 -1.04
C LYS A 56 1.48 7.45 -0.30
N LEU A 57 2.62 7.54 -0.99
CA LEU A 57 3.86 8.02 -0.39
C LEU A 57 3.72 9.49 0.04
N ARG A 58 3.11 10.35 -0.79
CA ARG A 58 2.86 11.76 -0.45
C ARG A 58 1.96 11.90 0.76
N GLN A 59 0.90 11.10 0.86
CA GLN A 59 0.02 11.09 2.02
C GLN A 59 0.80 10.76 3.28
N ARG A 60 1.55 9.64 3.30
CA ARG A 60 2.33 9.25 4.47
C ARG A 60 3.44 10.25 4.81
N PHE A 61 4.01 10.89 3.81
CA PHE A 61 5.00 11.95 4.01
C PHE A 61 4.37 13.13 4.74
N ASN A 62 3.20 13.60 4.28
CA ASN A 62 2.49 14.70 4.95
C ASN A 62 2.02 14.31 6.36
N GLU A 63 1.63 13.06 6.59
CA GLU A 63 1.28 12.54 7.92
C GLU A 63 2.48 12.50 8.88
N ALA A 64 3.69 12.31 8.34
CA ALA A 64 4.93 12.27 9.10
C ALA A 64 5.50 13.67 9.42
N ASP A 65 5.11 14.68 8.64
CA ASP A 65 5.54 16.07 8.74
C ASP A 65 4.74 16.78 9.84
N LEU A 66 5.16 16.56 11.09
CA LEU A 66 4.42 16.97 12.27
C LEU A 66 4.44 18.49 12.48
N ASP A 67 5.48 19.16 11.98
CA ASP A 67 5.62 20.62 12.04
C ASP A 67 5.09 21.35 10.80
N ALA A 68 4.59 20.59 9.80
CA ALA A 68 4.08 21.08 8.53
C ALA A 68 5.09 21.97 7.76
N SER A 69 6.38 21.69 7.90
CA SER A 69 7.45 22.42 7.22
C SER A 69 7.60 22.08 5.74
N GLY A 70 6.94 21.01 5.28
CA GLY A 70 7.09 20.44 3.94
C GLY A 70 8.30 19.52 3.78
N ALA A 71 8.97 19.18 4.89
CA ALA A 71 10.14 18.32 4.92
C ALA A 71 10.09 17.39 6.14
N LEU A 72 10.81 16.28 6.07
CA LEU A 72 10.95 15.37 7.20
C LEU A 72 12.37 15.40 7.73
N THR A 73 12.49 15.45 9.05
CA THR A 73 13.69 15.02 9.76
C THR A 73 13.80 13.50 9.76
N GLU A 74 14.99 12.98 10.04
CA GLU A 74 15.21 11.54 10.15
C GLU A 74 14.36 10.93 11.29
N GLU A 75 14.22 11.66 12.39
CA GLU A 75 13.44 11.22 13.54
C GLU A 75 11.95 11.12 13.21
N GLU A 76 11.38 12.11 12.52
CA GLU A 76 9.99 12.06 12.04
C GLU A 76 9.76 10.89 11.09
N ALA A 77 10.68 10.68 10.14
CA ALA A 77 10.61 9.53 9.24
C ALA A 77 10.64 8.19 10.01
N ARG A 78 11.48 8.07 11.05
CA ARG A 78 11.52 6.86 11.91
C ARG A 78 10.22 6.68 12.68
N LYS A 79 9.73 7.74 13.35
CA LYS A 79 8.50 7.70 14.17
C LYS A 79 7.25 7.39 13.34
N ALA A 80 7.18 7.92 12.12
CA ALA A 80 6.07 7.66 11.21
C ALA A 80 6.13 6.30 10.51
N GLY A 81 7.15 5.48 10.80
CA GLY A 81 7.32 4.17 10.16
C GLY A 81 7.77 4.25 8.70
N LEU A 82 8.30 5.40 8.26
CA LEU A 82 8.94 5.57 6.95
C LEU A 82 10.38 5.06 6.98
N GLY A 83 10.56 3.81 7.42
CA GLY A 83 11.87 3.22 7.68
C GLY A 83 12.83 3.26 6.49
N TRP A 84 12.32 3.15 5.25
CA TRP A 84 13.17 3.26 4.05
C TRP A 84 13.76 4.66 3.88
N VAL A 85 12.95 5.72 4.13
CA VAL A 85 13.42 7.10 4.07
C VAL A 85 14.44 7.35 5.18
N ALA A 86 14.15 6.89 6.40
CA ALA A 86 15.07 6.99 7.53
C ALA A 86 16.40 6.28 7.27
N ASN A 87 16.37 5.05 6.73
CA ASN A 87 17.58 4.26 6.48
C ASN A 87 18.47 4.85 5.37
N HIS A 88 17.89 5.62 4.46
CA HIS A 88 18.61 6.29 3.38
C HIS A 88 18.67 7.81 3.56
N PHE A 89 18.42 8.30 4.77
CA PHE A 89 18.21 9.73 4.99
C PHE A 89 19.40 10.57 4.54
N ALA A 90 20.61 10.18 4.92
CA ALA A 90 21.84 10.87 4.50
C ALA A 90 22.09 10.81 2.98
N ASP A 91 21.68 9.72 2.31
CA ASP A 91 21.78 9.61 0.85
C ASP A 91 20.78 10.53 0.12
N ILE A 92 19.65 10.82 0.78
CA ILE A 92 18.59 11.67 0.26
C ILE A 92 18.91 13.15 0.55
N ASP A 93 19.33 13.48 1.77
CA ASP A 93 19.75 14.82 2.20
C ASP A 93 21.19 15.14 1.74
N THR A 94 21.38 15.15 0.42
CA THR A 94 22.68 15.46 -0.19
C THR A 94 23.18 16.88 0.11
N ALA A 95 22.29 17.77 0.53
CA ALA A 95 22.62 19.13 0.95
C ALA A 95 22.94 19.22 2.45
N HIS A 96 22.85 18.12 3.20
CA HIS A 96 23.14 18.04 4.63
C HIS A 96 22.40 19.09 5.48
N ARG A 97 21.12 19.31 5.19
CA ARG A 97 20.25 20.27 5.91
C ARG A 97 19.65 19.69 7.19
N GLY A 98 19.80 18.39 7.42
CA GLY A 98 19.10 17.65 8.47
C GLY A 98 17.62 17.37 8.16
N LYS A 99 17.20 17.59 6.91
CA LYS A 99 15.80 17.40 6.47
C LYS A 99 15.70 17.09 4.98
N VAL A 100 14.73 16.25 4.63
CA VAL A 100 14.45 15.83 3.26
C VAL A 100 13.08 16.29 2.83
N THR A 101 12.96 16.84 1.63
CA THR A 101 11.66 17.17 1.03
C THR A 101 11.11 15.97 0.27
N PHE A 102 9.83 16.03 -0.09
CA PHE A 102 9.22 14.99 -0.92
C PHE A 102 9.92 14.84 -2.28
N ASP A 103 10.39 15.94 -2.88
CA ASP A 103 11.09 15.92 -4.16
C ASP A 103 12.48 15.28 -4.05
N ASP A 104 13.18 15.50 -2.92
CA ASP A 104 14.46 14.82 -2.64
C ASP A 104 14.26 13.30 -2.64
N VAL A 105 13.22 12.82 -1.93
CA VAL A 105 12.86 11.40 -1.86
C VAL A 105 12.51 10.86 -3.25
N ARG A 106 11.68 11.57 -4.03
CA ARG A 106 11.28 11.15 -5.38
C ARG A 106 12.48 11.07 -6.34
N SER A 107 13.37 12.06 -6.26
CA SER A 107 14.61 12.10 -7.04
C SER A 107 15.50 10.91 -6.71
N TYR A 108 15.68 10.62 -5.42
CA TYR A 108 16.47 9.48 -4.96
C TYR A 108 15.91 8.13 -5.44
N ILE A 109 14.59 7.91 -5.33
CA ILE A 109 13.92 6.72 -5.89
C ILE A 109 14.14 6.62 -7.40
N GLY A 110 14.02 7.74 -8.12
CA GLY A 110 14.28 7.79 -9.56
C GLY A 110 15.72 7.40 -9.93
N LYS A 111 16.70 7.93 -9.19
CA LYS A 111 18.12 7.59 -9.34
C LYS A 111 18.38 6.11 -9.09
N ARG A 112 17.86 5.56 -7.99
CA ARG A 112 18.00 4.14 -7.63
C ARG A 112 17.40 3.21 -8.68
N ARG A 113 16.25 3.56 -9.24
CA ARG A 113 15.61 2.78 -10.32
C ARG A 113 16.45 2.75 -11.60
N ARG A 114 17.02 3.88 -12.02
CA ARG A 114 17.94 3.91 -13.18
C ARG A 114 19.18 3.05 -12.96
N GLN A 115 19.71 3.06 -11.74
CA GLN A 115 20.85 2.22 -11.37
C GLN A 115 20.49 0.72 -11.37
N ALA A 116 19.31 0.36 -10.86
CA ALA A 116 18.84 -1.02 -10.81
C ALA A 116 18.51 -1.62 -12.20
N LEU A 117 18.07 -0.78 -13.14
CA LEU A 117 17.80 -1.17 -14.52
C LEU A 117 19.08 -1.22 -15.40
N GLY A 118 20.23 -0.80 -14.84
CA GLY A 118 21.50 -0.65 -15.57
C GLY A 118 21.46 0.46 -16.64
N PRO A 119 22.61 0.88 -17.18
CA PRO A 119 22.62 1.58 -18.46
C PRO A 119 22.12 0.59 -19.51
N SER A 120 20.93 0.82 -20.06
CA SER A 120 20.60 0.24 -21.37
C SER A 120 21.70 0.73 -22.31
N ALA A 121 22.54 -0.18 -22.79
CA ALA A 121 23.56 0.13 -23.77
C ALA A 121 22.91 0.87 -24.95
N PRO A 122 23.56 1.87 -25.56
CA PRO A 122 23.09 2.36 -26.85
C PRO A 122 23.14 1.20 -27.85
N GLU A 123 22.00 0.87 -28.45
CA GLU A 123 21.90 0.07 -29.67
C GLU A 123 21.84 1.02 -30.88
#